data_AF-A0A4U0VQL1-F1
#
_entry.id   AF-A0A4U0VQL1-F1
#
_cell.length_a   1.000
_cell.length_b   1.000
_cell.length_c   1.000
_cell.angle_alpha   90.00
_cell.angle_beta   90.00
_cell.angle_gamma   90.00
#
_symmetry.space_group_name_H-M   'P 1'
#
loop_
_entity.id
_entity.type
_entity.pdbx_description
1 polymer ?
#
loop_
_entity_poly.entity_id
_entity_poly.type
_entity_poly.pdbx_seq_one_letter_code
_entity_poly.pdbx_strand_id
1 'polypeptide(L)'
;MRSRSRPGWLAGWDEDTRDSSSTVKITPQDRSILDLKLQRDKLKQYQKRIEVVLAREREIAAESLKAGNKSRALIALRQKKYQETLLSQTDSQLETLQKLVQSIEFSLVEKDVLYGLKQGNEVLKQLNKEMDLATVEKLMDDTREGIAYQEEVSALLSSRISAQDEEDVLAELAALQAEQVQAGVSLPEAPTHALPEVERPTAAVDTKEEEEGAAEAPEPTRQRQRQALAA
;
A
#
# COMPACT_ATOMS: atom_id res chain seq x y z
N MET A 1 71.93 32.36 21.25
CA MET A 1 71.99 32.33 19.77
C MET A 1 72.27 30.92 19.30
N ARG A 2 71.30 30.28 18.63
CA ARG A 2 71.47 29.35 17.51
C ARG A 2 70.07 28.96 17.04
N SER A 3 69.54 29.79 16.14
CA SER A 3 68.39 29.46 15.31
C SER A 3 68.80 28.27 14.43
N ARG A 4 68.04 27.19 14.48
CA ARG A 4 68.09 26.13 13.46
C ARG A 4 66.86 26.34 12.59
N SER A 5 67.06 27.02 11.47
CA SER A 5 66.08 27.13 10.39
C SER A 5 65.83 25.73 9.80
N ARG A 6 64.58 25.26 9.82
CA ARG A 6 64.18 24.02 9.14
C ARG A 6 64.14 24.30 7.63
N PRO A 7 64.73 23.44 6.77
CA PRO A 7 64.70 23.63 5.32
C PRO A 7 63.27 23.47 4.77
N GLY A 8 62.83 24.44 3.98
CA GLY A 8 61.46 24.61 3.45
C GLY A 8 61.01 23.61 2.37
N TRP A 9 61.48 22.36 2.42
CA TRP A 9 61.07 21.28 1.52
C TRP A 9 60.44 20.09 2.29
N LEU A 10 60.51 20.11 3.62
CA LEU A 10 59.89 19.16 4.54
C LEU A 10 58.63 19.77 5.19
N ALA A 11 57.80 20.41 4.36
CA ALA A 11 56.52 21.02 4.73
C ALA A 11 55.41 20.47 3.81
N GLY A 12 55.24 19.15 3.82
CA GLY A 12 54.31 18.46 2.92
C GLY A 12 54.04 17.00 3.28
N TRP A 13 54.19 16.64 4.57
CA TRP A 13 53.77 15.34 5.10
C TRP A 13 52.82 15.50 6.29
N ASP A 14 52.22 16.68 6.44
CA ASP A 14 51.02 16.88 7.27
C ASP A 14 49.86 16.10 6.61
N GLU A 15 49.73 14.84 7.01
CA GLU A 15 48.61 14.47 7.86
C GLU A 15 47.23 15.02 7.45
N ASP A 16 46.75 14.70 6.24
CA ASP A 16 45.33 14.93 5.93
C ASP A 16 44.78 13.99 4.84
N THR A 17 44.85 12.68 5.09
CA THR A 17 43.92 11.72 4.46
C THR A 17 43.46 10.70 5.50
N ARG A 18 42.96 11.17 6.65
CA ARG A 18 41.90 10.40 7.30
C ARG A 18 40.63 10.80 6.58
N ASP A 19 40.29 10.03 5.55
CA ASP A 19 38.93 9.97 5.02
C ASP A 19 37.98 9.95 6.21
N SER A 20 37.35 11.08 6.50
CA SER A 20 36.33 11.21 7.51
C SER A 20 35.18 10.34 7.00
N SER A 21 35.12 9.11 7.50
CA SER A 21 34.05 8.15 7.25
C SER A 21 32.73 8.90 7.19
N SER A 22 32.09 8.86 6.01
CA SER A 22 30.82 9.50 5.70
C SER A 22 29.92 9.64 6.94
N THR A 23 29.86 10.83 7.54
CA THR A 23 28.89 11.11 8.60
C THR A 23 27.51 10.98 7.98
N VAL A 24 26.88 9.82 8.17
CA VAL A 24 25.49 9.56 7.81
C VAL A 24 24.68 10.71 8.38
N LYS A 25 24.04 11.49 7.51
CA LYS A 25 23.25 12.66 7.90
C LYS A 25 22.03 12.14 8.64
N ILE A 26 22.10 12.11 9.97
CA ILE A 26 20.99 11.70 10.84
C ILE A 26 19.82 12.62 10.53
N THR A 27 18.76 12.06 9.96
CA THR A 27 17.56 12.82 9.64
C THR A 27 16.78 13.10 10.92
N PRO A 28 15.97 14.18 11.00
CA PRO A 28 15.11 14.41 12.15
C PRO A 28 14.15 13.23 12.41
N GLN A 29 13.76 12.50 11.37
CA GLN A 29 12.97 11.28 11.46
C GLN A 29 13.71 10.16 12.21
N ASP A 30 15.00 9.97 11.93
CA ASP A 30 15.83 8.96 12.61
C ASP A 30 15.94 9.27 14.12
N ARG A 31 16.03 10.56 14.48
CA ARG A 31 16.02 10.98 15.89
C ARG A 31 14.69 10.66 16.57
N SER A 32 13.57 10.93 15.91
CA SER A 32 12.24 10.58 16.44
C SER A 32 12.06 9.08 16.62
N ILE A 33 12.53 8.27 15.67
CA ILE A 33 12.49 6.80 15.77
C ILE A 33 13.36 6.32 16.93
N LEU A 34 14.55 6.90 17.10
CA LEU A 34 15.43 6.60 18.23
C LEU A 34 14.75 6.93 19.57
N ASP A 35 14.14 8.11 19.69
CA ASP A 35 13.45 8.54 20.91
C ASP A 35 12.30 7.59 21.28
N LEU A 36 11.50 7.16 20.29
CA LEU A 36 10.44 6.16 20.50
C LEU A 36 10.99 4.81 20.95
N LYS A 37 12.11 4.35 20.35
CA LYS A 37 12.79 3.11 20.75
C LYS A 37 13.34 3.20 22.17
N LEU A 38 13.94 4.33 22.54
CA LEU A 38 14.40 4.60 23.90
C LEU A 38 13.25 4.60 24.91
N GLN A 39 12.12 5.21 24.58
CA GLN A 39 10.92 5.18 25.42
C GLN A 39 10.39 3.76 25.61
N ARG A 40 10.31 2.97 24.53
CA ARG A 40 9.93 1.56 24.59
C ARG A 40 10.85 0.78 25.53
N ASP A 41 12.16 0.97 25.43
CA ASP A 41 13.12 0.24 26.25
C ASP A 41 13.04 0.66 27.73
N LYS A 42 12.79 1.95 28.01
CA LYS A 42 12.49 2.44 29.37
C LYS A 42 11.22 1.81 29.94
N LEU A 43 10.14 1.70 29.16
CA LEU A 43 8.91 1.05 29.61
C LEU A 43 9.11 -0.45 29.86
N LYS A 44 9.91 -1.15 29.04
CA LYS A 44 10.29 -2.55 29.31
C LYS A 44 11.09 -2.71 30.61
N GLN A 45 12.00 -1.78 30.89
CA GLN A 45 12.72 -1.77 32.17
C GLN A 45 11.76 -1.51 33.34
N TYR A 46 10.79 -0.62 33.16
CA TYR A 46 9.79 -0.32 34.18
C TYR A 46 8.87 -1.52 34.45
N GLN A 47 8.41 -2.21 33.40
CA GLN A 47 7.67 -3.47 33.47
C GLN A 47 8.39 -4.51 34.34
N LYS A 48 9.68 -4.78 34.05
CA LYS A 48 10.49 -5.71 34.84
C LYS A 48 10.60 -5.31 36.31
N ARG A 49 10.70 -4.00 36.61
CA ARG A 49 10.72 -3.51 37.99
C ARG A 49 9.40 -3.76 38.70
N ILE A 50 8.27 -3.51 38.02
CA ILE A 50 6.93 -3.79 38.57
C ILE A 50 6.76 -5.28 38.84
N GLU A 51 7.19 -6.17 37.94
CA GLU A 51 7.12 -7.63 38.13
C GLU A 51 7.86 -8.09 39.40
N VAL A 52 9.06 -7.56 39.66
CA VAL A 52 9.82 -7.86 40.88
C VAL A 52 9.08 -7.38 42.13
N VAL A 53 8.48 -6.18 42.09
CA VAL A 53 7.67 -5.65 43.19
C VAL A 53 6.42 -6.51 43.42
N LEU A 54 5.75 -6.94 42.34
CA LEU A 54 4.58 -7.82 42.37
C LEU A 54 4.88 -9.17 43.01
N ALA A 55 6.03 -9.77 42.69
CA ALA A 55 6.50 -11.01 43.31
C ALA A 55 6.70 -10.82 44.82
N ARG A 56 7.36 -9.73 45.22
CA ARG A 56 7.60 -9.41 46.63
C ARG A 56 6.32 -9.13 47.42
N GLU A 57 5.36 -8.40 46.85
CA GLU A 57 4.07 -8.14 47.48
C GLU A 57 3.25 -9.43 47.67
N ARG A 58 3.38 -10.38 46.73
CA ARG A 58 2.78 -11.72 46.84
C ARG A 58 3.41 -12.53 47.99
N GLU A 59 4.73 -12.49 48.14
CA GLU A 59 5.44 -13.13 49.25
C GLU A 59 5.01 -12.54 50.60
N ILE A 60 5.00 -11.21 50.72
CA ILE A 60 4.57 -10.50 51.94
C ILE A 60 3.12 -10.84 52.30
N ALA A 61 2.24 -10.93 51.30
CA ALA A 61 0.85 -11.34 51.51
C ALA A 61 0.78 -12.79 52.04
N ALA A 62 1.55 -13.72 51.45
CA ALA A 62 1.60 -15.11 51.89
C ALA A 62 2.17 -15.27 53.31
N GLU A 63 3.23 -14.54 53.65
CA GLU A 63 3.82 -14.50 54.99
C GLU A 63 2.84 -13.91 56.02
N SER A 64 2.16 -12.83 55.67
CA SER A 64 1.18 -12.18 56.56
C SER A 64 -0.02 -13.08 56.85
N LEU A 65 -0.44 -13.91 55.88
CA LEU A 65 -1.47 -14.93 56.07
C LEU A 65 -0.99 -16.05 57.00
N LYS A 66 0.24 -16.55 56.83
CA LYS A 66 0.86 -17.55 57.73
C LYS A 66 0.96 -17.03 59.17
N ALA A 67 1.27 -15.75 59.34
CA ALA A 67 1.33 -15.09 60.64
C ALA A 67 -0.05 -14.73 61.24
N GLY A 68 -1.16 -15.04 60.56
CA GLY A 68 -2.53 -14.75 61.02
C GLY A 68 -2.95 -13.27 60.94
N ASN A 69 -2.09 -12.39 60.40
CA ASN A 69 -2.30 -10.95 60.32
C ASN A 69 -3.11 -10.56 59.07
N LYS A 70 -4.43 -10.72 59.15
CA LYS A 70 -5.36 -10.45 58.03
C LYS A 70 -5.33 -9.00 57.53
N SER A 71 -5.19 -8.01 58.41
CA SER A 71 -5.17 -6.59 58.03
C SER A 71 -3.97 -6.25 57.14
N ARG A 72 -2.78 -6.76 57.48
CA ARG A 72 -1.55 -6.58 56.70
C ARG A 72 -1.61 -7.32 55.36
N ALA A 73 -2.17 -8.53 55.34
CA ALA A 73 -2.38 -9.29 54.11
C ALA A 73 -3.32 -8.54 53.14
N LEU A 74 -4.40 -7.94 53.63
CA LEU A 74 -5.32 -7.15 52.79
C LEU A 74 -4.65 -5.93 52.17
N ILE A 75 -3.78 -5.22 52.91
CA ILE A 75 -3.05 -4.07 52.37
C ILE A 75 -2.09 -4.52 51.27
N ALA A 76 -1.33 -5.61 51.49
CA ALA A 76 -0.43 -6.17 50.49
C ALA A 76 -1.17 -6.59 49.20
N LEU A 77 -2.35 -7.19 49.34
CA LEU A 77 -3.18 -7.58 48.18
C LEU A 77 -3.76 -6.37 47.42
N ARG A 78 -4.12 -5.27 48.12
CA ARG A 78 -4.55 -4.03 47.45
C ARG A 78 -3.40 -3.40 46.67
N GLN A 79 -2.21 -3.36 47.27
CA GLN A 79 -1.01 -2.86 46.59
C GLN A 79 -0.70 -3.70 45.35
N LYS A 80 -0.76 -5.04 45.48
CA LYS A 80 -0.63 -5.97 44.37
C LYS A 80 -1.59 -5.65 43.23
N LYS A 81 -2.86 -5.41 43.55
CA LYS A 81 -3.88 -5.12 42.54
C LYS A 81 -3.60 -3.81 41.81
N TYR A 82 -3.13 -2.79 42.53
CA TYR A 82 -2.71 -1.52 41.93
C TYR A 82 -1.53 -1.71 40.96
N GLN A 83 -0.53 -2.50 41.35
CA GLN A 83 0.61 -2.81 40.47
C GLN A 83 0.20 -3.60 39.23
N GLU A 84 -0.75 -4.53 39.34
CA GLU A 84 -1.31 -5.25 38.18
C GLU A 84 -2.00 -4.30 37.20
N THR A 85 -2.75 -3.31 37.71
CA THR A 85 -3.37 -2.29 36.84
C THR A 85 -2.31 -1.43 36.16
N LEU A 86 -1.26 -1.05 36.88
CA LEU A 86 -0.15 -0.27 36.31
C LEU A 86 0.64 -1.06 35.26
N LEU A 87 0.81 -2.36 35.46
CA LEU A 87 1.41 -3.28 34.50
C LEU A 87 0.57 -3.33 33.21
N SER A 88 -0.74 -3.55 33.34
CA SER A 88 -1.66 -3.56 32.20
C SER A 88 -1.67 -2.23 31.42
N GLN A 89 -1.62 -1.10 32.13
CA GLN A 89 -1.48 0.21 31.49
C GLN A 89 -0.15 0.32 30.73
N THR A 90 0.95 -0.15 31.32
CA THR A 90 2.28 -0.14 30.69
C THR A 90 2.30 -1.01 29.44
N ASP A 91 1.66 -2.18 29.46
CA ASP A 91 1.54 -3.07 28.30
C ASP A 91 0.75 -2.40 27.16
N SER A 92 -0.38 -1.75 27.47
CA SER A 92 -1.15 -1.00 26.45
C SER A 92 -0.36 0.17 25.84
N GLN A 93 0.46 0.85 26.64
CA GLN A 93 1.35 1.91 26.15
C GLN A 93 2.47 1.33 25.27
N LEU A 94 3.02 0.18 25.64
CA LEU A 94 4.01 -0.53 24.84
C LEU A 94 3.46 -0.97 23.48
N GLU A 95 2.24 -1.51 23.43
CA GLU A 95 1.55 -1.82 22.18
C GLU A 95 1.34 -0.58 21.31
N THR A 96 0.92 0.52 21.93
CA THR A 96 0.71 1.80 21.23
C THR A 96 2.01 2.32 20.61
N LEU A 97 3.13 2.25 21.35
CA LEU A 97 4.44 2.62 20.83
C LEU A 97 4.91 1.71 19.69
N GLN A 98 4.65 0.40 19.78
CA GLN A 98 4.99 -0.55 18.71
C GLN A 98 4.21 -0.24 17.43
N LYS A 99 2.91 0.03 17.54
CA LYS A 99 2.07 0.46 16.41
C LYS A 99 2.58 1.75 15.79
N LEU A 100 2.97 2.72 16.62
CA LEU A 100 3.51 4.00 16.14
C LEU A 100 4.82 3.82 15.37
N VAL A 101 5.75 3.01 15.91
CA VAL A 101 7.03 2.72 15.23
C VAL A 101 6.76 2.03 13.88
N GLN A 102 5.89 1.02 13.86
CA GLN A 102 5.52 0.33 12.62
C GLN A 102 4.88 1.27 11.59
N SER A 103 4.00 2.17 12.05
CA SER A 103 3.38 3.18 11.18
C SER A 103 4.42 4.12 10.58
N ILE A 104 5.42 4.56 11.36
CA ILE A 104 6.49 5.43 10.86
C ILE A 104 7.35 4.68 9.83
N GLU A 105 7.71 3.42 10.11
CA GLU A 105 8.47 2.57 9.18
C GLU A 105 7.70 2.38 7.85
N PHE A 106 6.39 2.17 7.92
CA PHE A 106 5.54 2.11 6.73
C PHE A 106 5.50 3.44 5.97
N SER A 107 5.34 4.58 6.65
CA SER A 107 5.35 5.89 6.01
C SER A 107 6.70 6.24 5.36
N LEU A 108 7.82 5.70 5.87
CA LEU A 108 9.13 5.84 5.22
C LEU A 108 9.15 5.08 3.88
N VAL A 109 8.64 3.85 3.84
CA VAL A 109 8.51 3.08 2.59
C VAL A 109 7.57 3.79 1.62
N GLU A 110 6.44 4.30 2.11
CA GLU A 110 5.48 5.05 1.29
C GLU A 110 6.12 6.30 0.65
N LYS A 111 6.94 7.03 1.40
CA LYS A 111 7.73 8.16 0.87
C LYS A 111 8.66 7.72 -0.26
N ASP A 112 9.34 6.59 -0.12
CA ASP A 112 10.27 6.09 -1.13
C ASP A 112 9.51 5.64 -2.40
N VAL A 113 8.35 5.00 -2.25
CA VAL A 113 7.44 4.67 -3.36
C VAL A 113 6.98 5.93 -4.08
N LEU A 114 6.57 6.97 -3.35
CA LEU A 114 6.18 8.25 -3.95
C LEU A 114 7.34 8.91 -4.72
N TYR A 115 8.57 8.82 -4.21
CA TYR A 115 9.75 9.32 -4.90
C TYR A 115 10.03 8.54 -6.19
N GLY A 116 9.88 7.21 -6.16
CA GLY A 116 9.97 6.35 -7.35
C GLY A 116 8.90 6.67 -8.39
N LEU A 117 7.65 6.87 -7.98
CA LEU A 117 6.56 7.28 -8.87
C LEU A 117 6.82 8.66 -9.49
N LYS A 118 7.37 9.61 -8.73
CA LYS A 118 7.72 10.94 -9.24
C LYS A 118 8.80 10.84 -10.33
N GLN A 119 9.87 10.06 -10.09
CA GLN A 119 10.91 9.83 -11.09
C GLN A 119 10.36 9.13 -12.33
N GLY A 120 9.54 8.08 -12.15
CA GLY A 120 8.88 7.39 -13.25
C GLY A 120 8.01 8.35 -14.09
N ASN A 121 7.28 9.26 -13.45
CA ASN A 121 6.49 10.28 -14.13
C ASN A 121 7.37 11.29 -14.90
N GLU A 122 8.52 11.70 -14.34
CA GLU A 122 9.48 12.57 -15.02
C GLU A 122 10.08 11.89 -16.26
N VAL A 123 10.46 10.61 -16.15
CA VAL A 123 10.95 9.81 -17.30
C VAL A 123 9.86 9.66 -18.36
N LEU A 124 8.63 9.34 -17.96
CA LEU A 124 7.49 9.25 -18.90
C LEU A 124 7.23 10.58 -19.60
N LYS A 125 7.36 11.72 -18.89
CA LYS A 125 7.24 13.05 -19.50
C LYS A 125 8.35 13.32 -20.52
N GLN A 126 9.58 12.91 -20.23
CA GLN A 126 10.70 13.03 -21.17
C GLN A 126 10.45 12.16 -22.40
N LEU A 127 10.09 10.89 -22.21
CA LEU A 127 9.78 9.98 -23.32
C LEU A 127 8.64 10.50 -24.17
N ASN A 128 7.54 10.97 -23.57
CA ASN A 128 6.42 11.55 -24.30
C ASN A 128 6.78 12.85 -25.05
N LYS A 129 7.78 13.58 -24.56
CA LYS A 129 8.30 14.78 -25.22
C LYS A 129 9.25 14.44 -26.37
N GLU A 130 10.01 13.36 -26.25
CA GLU A 130 10.88 12.83 -27.31
C GLU A 130 10.08 12.13 -28.41
N MET A 131 9.00 11.43 -28.05
CA MET A 131 7.96 10.91 -28.96
C MET A 131 7.05 12.04 -29.52
N ASP A 132 7.63 13.22 -29.70
CA ASP A 132 6.99 14.51 -29.97
C ASP A 132 5.78 14.44 -30.90
N LEU A 133 4.81 15.34 -30.65
CA LEU A 133 3.61 15.55 -31.44
C LEU A 133 3.91 15.64 -32.94
N ALA A 134 5.05 16.23 -33.32
CA ALA A 134 5.48 16.33 -34.72
C ALA A 134 5.74 14.96 -35.38
N THR A 135 6.26 13.97 -34.65
CA THR A 135 6.49 12.62 -35.17
C THR A 135 5.17 11.86 -35.29
N VAL A 136 4.25 12.05 -34.34
CA VAL A 136 2.91 11.45 -34.38
C VAL A 136 2.06 12.08 -35.47
N GLU A 137 2.12 13.40 -35.63
CA GLU A 137 1.42 14.16 -36.68
C GLU A 137 1.95 13.79 -38.06
N LYS A 138 3.28 13.74 -38.25
CA LYS A 138 3.87 13.26 -39.50
C LYS A 138 3.49 11.81 -39.80
N LEU A 139 3.52 10.91 -38.81
CA LEU A 139 3.11 9.52 -39.01
C LEU A 139 1.62 9.42 -39.40
N MET A 140 0.75 10.25 -38.79
CA MET A 140 -0.67 10.31 -39.16
C MET A 140 -0.87 10.84 -40.58
N ASP A 141 -0.12 11.87 -40.99
CA ASP A 141 -0.20 12.42 -42.33
C ASP A 141 0.37 11.44 -43.37
N ASP A 142 1.52 10.82 -43.12
CA ASP A 142 2.09 9.75 -43.97
C ASP A 142 1.10 8.57 -44.10
N THR A 143 0.37 8.24 -43.03
CA THR A 143 -0.67 7.18 -43.06
C THR A 143 -1.88 7.60 -43.89
N ARG A 144 -2.34 8.86 -43.77
CA ARG A 144 -3.43 9.40 -44.59
C ARG A 144 -3.06 9.44 -46.07
N GLU A 145 -1.84 9.85 -46.39
CA GLU A 145 -1.33 9.84 -47.76
C GLU A 145 -1.24 8.41 -48.31
N GLY A 146 -0.75 7.46 -47.50
CA GLY A 146 -0.73 6.04 -47.86
C GLY A 146 -2.13 5.46 -48.14
N ILE A 147 -3.13 5.82 -47.34
CA ILE A 147 -4.52 5.41 -47.56
C ILE A 147 -5.06 6.05 -48.85
N ALA A 148 -4.86 7.35 -49.06
CA ALA A 148 -5.31 8.03 -50.26
C ALA A 148 -4.66 7.45 -51.53
N TYR A 149 -3.37 7.11 -51.48
CA TYR A 149 -2.67 6.43 -52.57
C TYR A 149 -3.23 5.03 -52.82
N GLN A 150 -3.51 4.26 -51.76
CA GLN A 150 -4.16 2.95 -51.90
C GLN A 150 -5.55 3.07 -52.53
N GLU A 151 -6.34 4.07 -52.15
CA GLU A 151 -7.65 4.36 -52.73
C GLU A 151 -7.54 4.77 -54.20
N GLU A 152 -6.56 5.60 -54.56
CA GLU A 152 -6.29 5.99 -55.95
C GLU A 152 -5.87 4.78 -56.79
N VAL A 153 -4.95 3.95 -56.30
CA VAL A 153 -4.55 2.70 -56.96
C VAL A 153 -5.74 1.76 -57.10
N SER A 154 -6.56 1.63 -56.05
CA SER A 154 -7.78 0.81 -56.08
C SER A 154 -8.77 1.32 -57.13
N ALA A 155 -8.97 2.63 -57.23
CA ALA A 155 -9.85 3.25 -58.24
C ALA A 155 -9.31 3.12 -59.67
N LEU A 156 -7.98 3.21 -59.86
CA LEU A 156 -7.34 3.00 -61.16
C LEU A 156 -7.41 1.53 -61.59
N LEU A 157 -7.29 0.59 -60.65
CA LEU A 157 -7.47 -0.83 -60.92
C LEU A 157 -8.95 -1.13 -61.26
N SER A 158 -9.91 -0.66 -60.45
CA SER A 158 -11.33 -0.88 -60.70
C SER A 158 -11.82 -0.24 -62.00
N SER A 159 -11.19 0.86 -62.46
CA SER A 159 -11.54 1.49 -63.75
C SER A 159 -10.96 0.78 -64.98
N ARG A 160 -9.93 -0.07 -64.81
CA ARG A 160 -9.29 -0.82 -65.91
C ARG A 160 -9.72 -2.29 -66.00
N ILE A 161 -10.25 -2.85 -64.93
CA ILE A 161 -10.71 -4.24 -64.88
C ILE A 161 -12.12 -4.30 -65.46
N SER A 162 -12.41 -5.32 -66.29
CA SER A 162 -13.75 -5.53 -66.83
C SER A 162 -14.63 -6.29 -65.83
N ALA A 163 -15.95 -6.17 -65.93
CA ALA A 163 -16.87 -6.88 -65.03
C ALA A 163 -16.70 -8.42 -65.05
N GLN A 164 -16.19 -8.98 -66.14
CA GLN A 164 -15.88 -10.41 -66.26
C GLN A 164 -14.62 -10.78 -65.46
N ASP A 165 -13.58 -9.94 -65.53
CA ASP A 165 -12.34 -10.15 -64.79
C ASP A 165 -12.57 -9.98 -63.27
N GLU A 166 -13.50 -9.11 -62.85
CA GLU A 166 -13.92 -8.99 -61.45
C GLU A 166 -14.62 -10.27 -60.95
N GLU A 167 -15.47 -10.89 -61.78
CA GLU A 167 -16.16 -12.14 -61.44
C GLU A 167 -15.18 -13.32 -61.30
N ASP A 168 -14.19 -13.39 -62.19
CA ASP A 168 -13.12 -14.41 -62.13
C ASP A 168 -12.25 -14.26 -60.86
N VAL A 169 -11.89 -13.02 -60.50
CA VAL A 169 -11.14 -12.72 -59.26
C VAL A 169 -11.97 -13.06 -58.01
N LEU A 170 -13.27 -12.76 -58.00
CA LEU A 170 -14.16 -13.11 -56.89
C LEU A 170 -14.32 -14.63 -56.74
N ALA A 171 -14.37 -15.37 -57.85
CA ALA A 171 -14.40 -16.84 -57.83
C ALA A 171 -13.10 -17.44 -57.29
N GLU A 172 -11.94 -16.89 -57.66
CA GLU A 172 -10.64 -17.30 -57.11
C GLU A 172 -10.53 -16.99 -55.61
N LEU A 173 -10.99 -15.82 -55.18
CA LEU A 173 -11.04 -15.44 -53.76
C LEU A 173 -11.95 -16.38 -52.96
N ALA A 174 -13.10 -16.78 -53.50
CA ALA A 174 -13.98 -17.76 -52.87
C ALA A 174 -13.34 -19.15 -52.78
N ALA A 175 -12.57 -19.57 -53.79
CA ALA A 175 -11.81 -20.81 -53.76
C ALA A 175 -10.70 -20.79 -52.68
N LEU A 176 -9.95 -19.69 -52.58
CA LEU A 176 -8.93 -19.50 -51.53
C LEU A 176 -9.54 -19.44 -50.13
N GLN A 177 -10.71 -18.81 -49.96
CA GLN A 177 -11.43 -18.82 -48.68
C GLN A 177 -11.90 -20.23 -48.30
N ALA A 178 -12.42 -21.01 -49.26
CA ALA A 178 -12.79 -22.40 -49.03
C ALA A 178 -11.56 -23.26 -48.69
N GLU A 179 -10.43 -23.03 -49.36
CA GLU A 179 -9.16 -23.69 -49.05
C GLU A 179 -8.64 -23.32 -47.66
N GLN A 180 -8.69 -22.04 -47.25
CA GLN A 180 -8.29 -21.60 -45.90
C GLN A 180 -9.16 -22.22 -44.79
N VAL A 181 -10.47 -22.36 -45.05
CA VAL A 181 -11.41 -23.01 -44.14
C VAL A 181 -11.17 -24.53 -44.09
N GLN A 182 -10.82 -25.16 -45.21
CA GLN A 182 -10.47 -26.58 -45.28
C GLN A 182 -9.06 -26.90 -44.75
N ALA A 183 -8.11 -25.96 -44.85
CA ALA A 183 -6.74 -26.06 -44.36
C ALA A 183 -6.61 -25.88 -42.84
N GLY A 184 -7.71 -25.61 -42.14
CA GLY A 184 -7.81 -25.77 -40.70
C GLY A 184 -7.17 -24.62 -39.91
N VAL A 185 -7.96 -23.60 -39.62
CA VAL A 185 -7.86 -23.00 -38.29
C VAL A 185 -8.45 -24.02 -37.31
N SER A 186 -7.61 -24.93 -36.81
CA SER A 186 -7.90 -25.63 -35.57
C SER A 186 -7.86 -24.58 -34.46
N LEU A 187 -8.99 -23.93 -34.20
CA LEU A 187 -9.17 -23.23 -32.94
C LEU A 187 -9.07 -24.31 -31.85
N PRO A 188 -8.15 -24.17 -30.88
CA PRO A 188 -8.07 -25.12 -29.78
C PRO A 188 -9.42 -25.16 -29.07
N GLU A 189 -9.91 -26.36 -28.80
CA GLU A 189 -11.16 -26.58 -28.07
C GLU A 189 -11.08 -25.85 -26.73
N ALA A 190 -12.02 -24.92 -26.50
CA ALA A 190 -12.06 -24.15 -25.27
C ALA A 190 -12.18 -25.14 -24.09
N PRO A 191 -11.32 -25.04 -23.06
CA PRO A 191 -11.34 -25.99 -21.96
C PRO A 191 -12.71 -25.99 -21.28
N THR A 192 -13.41 -27.12 -21.33
CA THR A 192 -14.75 -27.36 -20.76
C THR A 192 -14.73 -27.59 -19.25
N HIS A 193 -13.67 -27.17 -18.56
CA HIS A 193 -13.60 -27.40 -17.12
C HIS A 193 -14.66 -26.56 -16.43
N ALA A 194 -15.61 -27.23 -15.78
CA ALA A 194 -16.59 -26.58 -14.93
C ALA A 194 -15.85 -25.72 -13.89
N LEU A 195 -16.14 -24.42 -13.89
CA LEU A 195 -15.70 -23.50 -12.85
C LEU A 195 -16.29 -23.97 -11.51
N PRO A 196 -15.54 -23.91 -10.40
CA PRO A 196 -16.07 -24.30 -9.10
C PRO A 196 -17.32 -23.48 -8.78
N GLU A 197 -18.40 -24.19 -8.49
CA GLU A 197 -19.70 -23.62 -8.13
C GLU A 197 -19.54 -22.86 -6.81
N VAL A 198 -19.58 -21.52 -6.90
CA VAL A 198 -19.65 -20.68 -5.71
C VAL A 198 -21.03 -20.88 -5.11
N GLU A 199 -21.11 -21.64 -4.02
CA GLU A 199 -22.30 -21.80 -3.21
C GLU A 199 -22.86 -20.43 -2.83
N ARG A 200 -23.97 -20.04 -3.47
CA ARG A 200 -24.78 -18.92 -3.00
C ARG A 200 -25.51 -19.40 -1.73
N PRO A 201 -25.45 -18.63 -0.63
CA PRO A 201 -26.17 -19.00 0.58
C PRO A 201 -27.67 -19.12 0.29
N THR A 202 -28.22 -20.29 0.57
CA THR A 202 -29.65 -20.60 0.45
C THR A 202 -30.44 -19.77 1.46
N ALA A 203 -31.14 -18.74 1.00
CA ALA A 203 -32.25 -18.17 1.73
C ALA A 203 -33.43 -19.15 1.60
N ALA A 204 -33.61 -20.00 2.61
CA ALA A 204 -34.81 -20.78 2.80
C ALA A 204 -35.97 -19.81 3.06
N VAL A 205 -36.86 -19.67 2.08
CA VAL A 205 -38.17 -19.04 2.27
C VAL A 205 -39.12 -20.15 2.67
N ASP A 206 -39.37 -20.25 3.98
CA ASP A 206 -40.42 -21.08 4.54
C ASP A 206 -41.74 -20.28 4.44
N THR A 207 -42.62 -20.68 3.53
CA THR A 207 -44.01 -20.22 3.49
C THR A 207 -44.86 -21.15 4.33
N LYS A 208 -45.35 -20.65 5.47
CA LYS A 208 -46.59 -21.11 6.12
C LYS A 208 -47.36 -19.91 6.67
N GLU A 209 -48.45 -19.62 5.95
CA GLU A 209 -49.83 -19.36 6.40
C GLU A 209 -50.13 -18.54 7.67
N GLU A 210 -51.19 -17.73 7.48
CA GLU A 210 -52.19 -17.22 8.45
C GLU A 210 -52.05 -15.80 9.05
N GLU A 211 -52.91 -14.94 8.49
CA GLU A 211 -53.91 -14.07 9.13
C GLU A 211 -53.54 -12.73 9.81
N GLU A 212 -54.24 -11.71 9.28
CA GLU A 212 -54.81 -10.50 9.87
C GLU A 212 -54.22 -9.89 11.16
N GLY A 213 -53.88 -8.61 11.05
CA GLY A 213 -53.70 -7.73 12.20
C GLY A 213 -53.23 -6.34 11.81
N ALA A 214 -54.16 -5.50 11.35
CA ALA A 214 -53.93 -4.07 11.18
C ALA A 214 -53.61 -3.40 12.54
N ALA A 215 -52.46 -2.72 12.64
CA ALA A 215 -52.21 -1.68 13.64
C ALA A 215 -51.01 -0.79 13.23
N GLU A 216 -51.35 0.31 12.55
CA GLU A 216 -50.80 1.67 12.65
C GLU A 216 -49.48 1.86 13.44
N ALA A 217 -48.42 2.28 12.74
CA ALA A 217 -47.21 2.87 13.32
C ALA A 217 -47.20 4.40 13.12
N PRO A 218 -46.89 5.22 14.13
CA PRO A 218 -46.77 6.66 14.00
C PRO A 218 -45.39 7.09 13.45
N GLU A 219 -45.38 8.08 12.56
CA GLU A 219 -44.17 8.73 12.04
C GLU A 219 -43.41 9.52 13.12
N PRO A 220 -42.07 9.42 13.24
CA PRO A 220 -41.29 10.35 14.03
C PRO A 220 -41.01 11.64 13.22
N THR A 221 -41.66 12.69 13.68
CA THR A 221 -41.50 14.10 13.31
C THR A 221 -40.04 14.56 13.35
N ARG A 222 -39.49 14.91 12.19
CA ARG A 222 -38.33 15.82 12.07
C ARG A 222 -38.79 17.21 12.47
N GLN A 223 -38.62 17.56 13.74
CA GLN A 223 -38.87 18.91 14.21
C GLN A 223 -37.69 19.39 15.07
N ARG A 224 -37.38 20.68 14.92
CA ARG A 224 -36.59 21.52 15.85
C ARG A 224 -35.08 21.56 15.66
N GLN A 225 -34.62 22.02 14.49
CA GLN A 225 -33.41 22.84 14.43
C GLN A 225 -33.56 23.94 13.38
N ARG A 226 -34.48 24.88 13.64
CA ARG A 226 -34.49 26.22 13.06
C ARG A 226 -35.60 26.98 13.78
N GLN A 227 -35.26 28.14 14.36
CA GLN A 227 -36.14 29.04 15.12
C GLN A 227 -36.27 28.76 16.62
N ALA A 228 -35.14 28.82 17.32
CA ALA A 228 -35.07 29.31 18.71
C ALA A 228 -33.67 29.88 18.96
N LEU A 229 -33.28 30.89 18.19
CA LEU A 229 -32.12 31.77 18.44
C LEU A 229 -32.39 33.09 17.71
N ALA A 230 -33.45 33.75 18.17
CA ALA A 230 -33.59 35.20 18.11
C ALA A 230 -33.68 35.65 19.57
N ALA A 231 -32.52 35.95 20.15
CA ALA A 231 -32.31 36.76 21.34
C ALA A 231 -30.94 37.42 21.17
#